data_AF-A0A7C9DTP8-F1
#
_entry.id   AF-A0A7C9DTP8-F1
#
_cell.length_a   1.000
_cell.length_b   1.000
_cell.length_c   1.000
_cell.angle_alpha   90.00
_cell.angle_beta   90.00
_cell.angle_gamma   90.00
#
_symmetry.space_group_name_H-M   'P 1'
#
loop_
_entity.id
_entity.type
_entity.pdbx_description
1 polymer ?
#
loop_
_entity_poly.entity_id
_entity_poly.type
_entity_poly.pdbx_seq_one_letter_code
_entity_poly.pdbx_strand_id
1 'polypeptide(L)'
;AQAASEVTWVVRLLEELGVSGLTPIQLNCDNQSALHIAKNPVFHERTKHIEIDCHFTRDKVLEGLLQLHYLPTSSQLADVLTKILPGPHFQHLLSKLGMVNASDHSSLRGGDEYGNESAHTAATAAGLAALLTSCLV
;
A
#
# COMPACT_ATOMS: atom_id res chain seq x y z
N ALA A 1 -2.93 -6.08 11.44
CA ALA A 1 -3.91 -4.99 11.36
C ALA A 1 -3.33 -3.60 11.13
N GLN A 2 -2.01 -3.42 11.28
CA GLN A 2 -1.36 -2.11 11.20
C GLN A 2 -1.73 -1.30 9.94
N ALA A 3 -1.62 -1.91 8.75
CA ALA A 3 -2.01 -1.26 7.51
C ALA A 3 -3.49 -0.81 7.50
N ALA A 4 -4.40 -1.62 8.06
CA ALA A 4 -5.82 -1.26 8.16
C ALA A 4 -6.03 -0.08 9.12
N SER A 5 -5.34 -0.05 10.26
CA SER A 5 -5.45 1.05 11.23
C SER A 5 -4.89 2.35 10.70
N GLU A 6 -3.76 2.29 10.00
CA GLU A 6 -3.11 3.46 9.43
C GLU A 6 -3.91 4.03 8.27
N VAL A 7 -4.43 3.17 7.37
CA VAL A 7 -5.38 3.61 6.33
C VAL A 7 -6.62 4.25 6.94
N THR A 8 -7.18 3.66 8.01
CA THR A 8 -8.32 4.25 8.71
C THR A 8 -7.99 5.65 9.25
N TRP A 9 -6.80 5.82 9.82
CA TRP A 9 -6.35 7.11 10.33
C TRP A 9 -6.14 8.13 9.21
N VAL A 10 -5.49 7.75 8.11
CA VAL A 10 -5.26 8.63 6.94
C VAL A 10 -6.58 9.05 6.31
N VAL A 11 -7.55 8.15 6.16
CA VAL A 11 -8.88 8.49 5.63
C VAL A 11 -9.55 9.54 6.51
N ARG A 12 -9.58 9.31 7.82
CA ARG A 12 -10.20 10.26 8.76
C ARG A 12 -9.54 11.63 8.71
N LEU A 13 -8.21 11.66 8.66
CA LEU A 13 -7.45 12.90 8.54
C LEU A 13 -7.81 13.64 7.24
N LEU A 14 -7.88 12.93 6.11
CA LEU A 14 -8.22 13.53 4.82
C LEU A 14 -9.67 14.02 4.79
N GLU A 15 -10.60 13.30 5.42
CA GLU A 15 -12.00 13.72 5.58
C GLU A 15 -12.11 15.00 6.41
N GLU A 16 -11.35 15.12 7.50
CA GLU A 16 -11.27 16.36 8.31
C GLU A 16 -10.70 17.54 7.53
N LEU A 17 -9.81 17.28 6.56
CA LEU A 17 -9.26 18.27 5.64
C LEU A 17 -10.21 18.60 4.46
N GLY A 18 -11.40 17.98 4.41
CA GLY A 18 -12.42 18.24 3.41
C GLY A 18 -12.33 17.36 2.15
N VAL A 19 -11.48 16.33 2.15
CA VAL A 19 -11.41 15.35 1.06
C VAL A 19 -12.40 14.23 1.31
N SER A 20 -13.43 14.13 0.46
CA SER A 20 -14.50 13.12 0.57
C SER A 20 -14.41 12.09 -0.56
N GLY A 21 -15.10 10.95 -0.39
CA GLY A 21 -15.18 9.90 -1.43
C GLY A 21 -13.94 9.00 -1.52
N LEU A 22 -13.22 8.82 -0.41
CA LEU A 22 -12.01 8.01 -0.36
C LEU A 22 -12.28 6.49 -0.25
N THR A 23 -13.53 6.09 0.01
CA THR A 23 -13.91 4.70 0.28
C THR A 23 -14.62 4.04 -0.91
N PRO A 24 -14.42 2.74 -1.18
CA PRO A 24 -13.53 1.82 -0.46
C PRO A 24 -12.05 1.96 -0.88
N ILE A 25 -11.14 1.83 0.07
CA ILE A 25 -9.70 1.76 -0.21
C ILE A 25 -9.29 0.33 -0.50
N GLN A 26 -8.60 0.14 -1.63
CA GLN A 26 -8.06 -1.16 -2.01
C GLN A 26 -6.74 -1.44 -1.27
N LEU A 27 -6.71 -2.53 -0.51
CA LEU A 27 -5.51 -3.05 0.13
C LEU A 27 -5.09 -4.37 -0.52
N ASN A 28 -3.88 -4.37 -1.08
CA ASN A 28 -3.29 -5.51 -1.76
C ASN A 28 -2.46 -6.36 -0.78
N CYS A 29 -2.76 -7.66 -0.69
CA CYS A 29 -2.07 -8.61 0.18
C CYS A 29 -1.62 -9.85 -0.59
N ASP A 30 -0.40 -10.30 -0.37
CA ASP A 30 0.17 -11.52 -0.98
C ASP A 30 -0.04 -12.78 -0.13
N ASN A 31 -0.59 -12.62 1.07
CA ASN A 31 -0.92 -13.73 1.95
C ASN A 31 -2.41 -14.11 1.83
N GLN A 32 -2.70 -15.16 1.05
CA GLN A 32 -4.06 -15.68 0.87
C GLN A 32 -4.70 -16.13 2.19
N SER A 33 -3.90 -16.66 3.13
CA SER A 33 -4.40 -17.05 4.45
C SER A 33 -4.94 -15.83 5.21
N ALA A 34 -4.18 -14.74 5.24
CA ALA A 34 -4.61 -13.48 5.86
C ALA A 34 -5.87 -12.91 5.18
N LEU A 35 -5.94 -13.00 3.84
CA LEU A 35 -7.12 -12.58 3.08
C LEU A 35 -8.37 -13.40 3.44
N HIS A 36 -8.24 -14.72 3.54
CA HIS A 36 -9.34 -15.60 3.90
C HIS A 36 -9.79 -15.37 5.34
N ILE A 37 -8.85 -15.22 6.25
CA ILE A 37 -9.12 -14.90 7.66
C ILE A 37 -9.91 -13.59 7.75
N ALA A 38 -9.45 -12.52 7.09
CA ALA A 38 -10.14 -11.22 7.12
C ALA A 38 -11.54 -11.24 6.46
N LYS A 39 -11.75 -12.06 5.42
CA LYS A 39 -13.04 -12.14 4.71
C LYS A 39 -14.06 -13.08 5.34
N ASN A 40 -13.62 -14.06 6.14
CA ASN A 40 -14.49 -15.16 6.56
C ASN A 40 -14.68 -15.16 8.09
N PRO A 41 -15.88 -14.82 8.61
CA PRO A 41 -16.11 -14.66 10.05
C PRO A 41 -16.13 -15.98 10.83
N VAL A 42 -16.15 -17.14 10.14
CA VAL A 42 -16.26 -18.47 10.75
C VAL A 42 -14.90 -19.04 11.17
N PHE A 43 -13.79 -18.49 10.66
CA PHE A 43 -12.46 -18.94 11.05
C PHE A 43 -12.11 -18.42 12.45
N HIS A 44 -12.18 -19.32 13.43
CA HIS A 44 -11.74 -19.09 14.80
C HIS A 44 -10.23 -19.18 14.84
N GLU A 45 -9.59 -18.03 14.99
CA GLU A 45 -8.14 -17.92 15.05
C GLU A 45 -7.66 -18.44 16.40
N ARG A 46 -6.83 -19.49 16.41
CA ARG A 46 -6.40 -20.15 17.67
C ARG A 46 -5.34 -19.38 18.46
N THR A 47 -4.99 -18.16 18.06
CA THR A 47 -3.95 -17.35 18.68
C THR A 47 -4.45 -15.93 18.99
N LYS A 48 -4.48 -15.60 20.29
CA LYS A 48 -5.11 -14.39 20.86
C LYS A 48 -4.62 -13.06 20.27
N HIS A 49 -3.36 -12.99 19.82
CA HIS A 49 -2.80 -11.77 19.23
C HIS A 49 -3.22 -11.55 17.78
N ILE A 50 -3.47 -12.63 17.04
CA ILE A 50 -3.90 -12.53 15.64
C ILE A 50 -5.40 -12.21 15.61
N GLU A 51 -6.15 -12.73 16.58
CA GLU A 51 -7.60 -12.52 16.75
C GLU A 51 -7.98 -11.02 16.75
N ILE A 52 -7.32 -10.19 17.57
CA ILE A 52 -7.63 -8.75 17.68
C ILE A 52 -7.39 -8.04 16.34
N ASP A 53 -6.26 -8.31 15.72
CA ASP A 53 -5.85 -7.69 14.47
C ASP A 53 -6.74 -8.08 13.29
N CYS A 54 -7.13 -9.36 13.27
CA CYS A 54 -8.07 -9.94 12.33
C CYS A 54 -9.46 -9.32 12.48
N HIS A 55 -9.96 -9.19 13.71
CA HIS A 55 -11.25 -8.56 13.97
C HIS A 55 -11.29 -7.12 13.48
N PHE A 56 -10.30 -6.30 13.84
CA PHE A 56 -10.25 -4.91 13.38
C PHE A 56 -10.26 -4.82 11.85
N THR A 57 -9.41 -5.61 11.18
CA THR A 57 -9.33 -5.60 9.71
C THR A 57 -10.66 -6.04 9.08
N ARG A 58 -11.28 -7.08 9.63
CA ARG A 58 -12.58 -7.59 9.20
C ARG A 58 -13.68 -6.54 9.38
N ASP A 59 -13.71 -5.87 10.52
CA ASP A 59 -14.71 -4.83 10.81
C ASP A 59 -14.60 -3.69 9.79
N LYS A 60 -13.38 -3.24 9.47
CA LYS A 60 -13.17 -2.21 8.44
C LYS A 60 -13.55 -2.67 7.03
N VAL A 61 -13.42 -3.97 6.73
CA VAL A 61 -13.91 -4.55 5.47
C VAL A 61 -15.44 -4.60 5.44
N LEU A 62 -16.09 -4.99 6.55
CA LEU A 62 -17.55 -5.05 6.67
C LEU A 62 -18.20 -3.66 6.67
N GLU A 63 -17.52 -2.66 7.25
CA GLU A 63 -17.91 -1.24 7.18
C GLU A 63 -17.79 -0.66 5.76
N GLY A 64 -17.15 -1.37 4.83
CA GLY A 64 -16.93 -0.90 3.45
C GLY A 64 -15.79 0.12 3.32
N LEU A 65 -15.03 0.37 4.38
CA LEU A 65 -13.84 1.23 4.33
C LEU A 65 -12.73 0.58 3.51
N LEU A 66 -12.53 -0.73 3.69
CA LEU A 66 -11.44 -1.49 3.07
C LEU A 66 -11.97 -2.57 2.11
N GLN A 67 -11.33 -2.66 0.95
CA GLN A 67 -11.49 -3.78 0.02
C GLN A 67 -10.17 -4.53 -0.10
N LEU A 68 -10.14 -5.78 0.37
CA LEU A 68 -8.93 -6.60 0.29
C LEU A 68 -8.84 -7.36 -1.04
N HIS A 69 -7.69 -7.25 -1.71
CA HIS A 69 -7.38 -7.95 -2.95
C HIS A 69 -6.10 -8.78 -2.82
N TYR A 70 -6.07 -9.94 -3.47
CA TYR A 70 -4.87 -10.76 -3.53
C TYR A 70 -3.92 -10.21 -4.59
N LEU A 71 -2.66 -10.01 -4.24
CA LEU A 71 -1.62 -9.63 -5.19
C LEU A 71 -0.45 -10.60 -5.08
N PRO A 72 0.00 -11.27 -6.16
CA PRO A 72 1.15 -12.15 -6.09
C PRO A 72 2.39 -11.43 -5.55
N THR A 73 3.21 -12.12 -4.75
CA THR A 73 4.45 -11.57 -4.18
C THR A 73 5.39 -11.00 -5.26
N SER A 74 5.40 -11.58 -6.47
CA SER A 74 6.18 -11.08 -7.61
C SER A 74 5.77 -9.68 -8.10
N SER A 75 4.60 -9.20 -7.68
CA SER A 75 4.03 -7.91 -8.04
C SER A 75 3.80 -7.00 -6.82
N GLN A 76 4.17 -7.45 -5.61
CA GLN A 76 3.96 -6.69 -4.38
C GLN A 76 5.06 -5.62 -4.23
N LEU A 77 4.77 -4.39 -4.68
CA LEU A 77 5.75 -3.29 -4.64
C LEU A 77 6.21 -2.94 -3.22
N ALA A 78 5.38 -3.18 -2.21
CA ALA A 78 5.73 -2.97 -0.81
C ALA A 78 6.94 -3.83 -0.35
N ASP A 79 7.23 -4.93 -1.04
CA ASP A 79 8.35 -5.81 -0.71
C ASP A 79 9.72 -5.13 -0.94
N VAL A 80 9.79 -4.15 -1.85
CA VAL A 80 10.99 -3.33 -2.09
C VAL A 80 11.44 -2.62 -0.82
N LEU A 81 10.48 -2.21 0.02
CA LEU A 81 10.72 -1.40 1.21
C LEU A 81 10.79 -2.23 2.50
N THR A 82 10.34 -3.48 2.48
CA THR A 82 10.19 -4.33 3.68
C THR A 82 11.08 -5.56 3.70
N LYS A 83 11.46 -6.07 2.52
CA LYS A 83 12.13 -7.36 2.41
C LYS A 83 13.50 -7.19 1.76
N ILE A 84 14.43 -8.02 2.19
CA ILE A 84 15.68 -8.22 1.47
C ILE A 84 15.36 -9.14 0.29
N LEU A 85 15.28 -8.57 -0.91
CA LEU A 85 14.93 -9.28 -2.13
C LEU A 85 16.18 -9.67 -2.95
N PRO A 86 16.16 -10.80 -3.67
CA PRO A 86 17.19 -11.11 -4.67
C PRO A 86 17.27 -10.01 -5.72
N GLY A 87 18.50 -9.67 -6.15
CA GLY A 87 18.76 -8.56 -7.07
C GLY A 87 17.83 -8.47 -8.29
N PRO A 88 17.56 -9.56 -9.03
CA PRO A 88 16.64 -9.52 -10.17
C PRO A 88 15.20 -9.16 -9.79
N HIS A 89 14.70 -9.67 -8.66
CA HIS A 89 13.35 -9.40 -8.19
C HIS A 89 13.22 -7.96 -7.68
N PHE A 90 14.23 -7.48 -6.95
CA PHE A 90 14.32 -6.09 -6.51
C PHE A 90 14.31 -5.13 -7.71
N GLN A 91 15.13 -5.36 -8.74
CA GLN A 91 15.16 -4.55 -9.96
C GLN A 91 13.82 -4.59 -10.71
N HIS A 92 13.17 -5.76 -10.76
CA HIS A 92 11.84 -5.88 -11.37
C HIS A 92 10.82 -4.97 -10.67
N LEU A 93 10.71 -5.04 -9.34
CA LEU A 93 9.77 -4.22 -8.58
C LEU A 93 10.15 -2.72 -8.61
N LEU A 94 11.44 -2.38 -8.58
CA LEU A 94 11.90 -1.00 -8.72
C LEU A 94 11.50 -0.38 -10.07
N SER A 95 11.61 -1.14 -11.15
CA SER A 95 11.20 -0.66 -12.48
C SER A 95 9.70 -0.34 -12.54
N LYS A 96 8.87 -1.04 -11.75
CA LYS A 96 7.42 -0.79 -11.64
C LYS A 96 7.09 0.44 -10.81
N LEU A 97 7.98 0.85 -9.91
CA LEU A 97 7.87 2.11 -9.15
C LEU A 97 8.24 3.34 -9.99
N GLY A 98 8.70 3.17 -11.23
CA GLY A 98 9.14 4.27 -12.09
C GLY A 98 10.48 4.87 -11.68
N MET A 99 11.26 4.15 -10.85
CA MET A 99 12.59 4.60 -10.47
C MET A 99 13.56 4.42 -11.63
N VAL A 100 14.10 5.54 -12.12
CA VAL A 100 15.12 5.59 -13.17
C VAL A 100 16.50 5.68 -12.50
N ASN A 101 17.53 5.05 -13.08
CA ASN A 101 18.87 5.16 -12.52
C ASN A 101 19.35 6.61 -12.64
N ALA A 102 19.96 7.14 -11.58
CA ALA A 102 20.53 8.48 -11.59
C ALA A 102 21.61 8.68 -12.69
N SER A 103 22.21 7.59 -13.18
CA SER A 103 23.16 7.59 -14.30
C SER A 103 22.52 7.94 -15.65
N ASP A 104 21.21 7.76 -15.80
CA ASP A 104 20.47 8.05 -17.03
C ASP A 104 20.20 9.57 -17.17
N HIS A 105 20.31 10.32 -16.07
CA HIS A 105 20.32 11.79 -16.04
C HIS A 105 21.75 12.36 -15.93
N SER A 106 22.67 11.88 -16.77
CA SER A 106 23.98 12.53 -16.97
C SER A 106 23.86 13.79 -17.84
N SER A 107 22.95 14.70 -17.51
CA SER A 107 22.95 16.07 -18.02
C SER A 107 22.15 16.99 -17.11
N LEU A 108 22.80 17.47 -16.03
CA LEU A 108 22.40 18.71 -15.35
C LEU A 108 22.82 19.91 -16.21
N ARG A 109 22.37 19.95 -17.46
CA ARG A 109 22.43 21.13 -18.32
C ARG A 109 20.99 21.49 -18.63
N GLY A 110 20.51 22.55 -17.98
CA GLY A 110 19.14 23.03 -18.12
C GLY A 110 18.73 23.14 -19.58
N GLY A 111 17.67 22.42 -19.93
CA GLY A 111 16.91 22.61 -21.15
C GLY A 111 15.48 22.93 -20.72
N ASP A 112 15.06 24.17 -20.96
CA ASP A 112 13.70 24.61 -20.75
C ASP A 112 12.79 23.92 -21.78
N GLU A 113 11.86 23.06 -21.35
CA GLU A 113 10.71 22.69 -22.17
C GLU A 113 9.42 22.73 -21.34
N TYR A 114 8.50 23.55 -21.85
CA TYR A 114 7.19 23.88 -21.33
C TYR A 114 6.22 22.69 -21.34
N GLY A 115 5.48 22.55 -20.23
CA GLY A 115 4.09 22.09 -20.23
C GLY A 115 3.83 20.58 -20.33
N ASN A 116 3.51 19.96 -19.19
CA ASN A 116 2.15 19.46 -19.04
C ASN A 116 1.71 19.45 -17.57
N GLU A 117 0.72 20.28 -17.32
CA GLU A 117 0.04 20.56 -16.07
C GLU A 117 -0.99 19.44 -15.85
N SER A 118 -0.58 18.29 -15.28
CA SER A 118 -1.53 17.21 -14.88
C SER A 118 -1.02 16.22 -13.81
N ALA A 119 0.25 16.28 -13.38
CA ALA A 119 0.81 15.28 -12.46
C ALA A 119 0.84 15.71 -10.97
N HIS A 120 0.46 16.95 -10.65
CA HIS A 120 0.65 17.50 -9.30
C HIS A 120 -0.33 16.99 -8.24
N THR A 121 -1.41 16.29 -8.63
CA THR A 121 -2.37 15.69 -7.68
C THR A 121 -2.13 14.20 -7.45
N ALA A 122 -1.26 13.55 -8.24
CA ALA A 122 -0.97 12.12 -8.11
C ALA A 122 0.25 11.82 -7.21
N ALA A 123 1.14 12.79 -7.04
CA ALA A 123 2.40 12.62 -6.30
C ALA A 123 2.24 12.66 -4.76
N THR A 124 1.19 13.30 -4.24
CA THR A 124 0.94 13.40 -2.79
C THR A 124 0.32 12.15 -2.18
N ALA A 125 -0.26 11.25 -2.99
CA ALA A 125 -0.79 9.97 -2.53
C ALA A 125 0.25 8.83 -2.53
N ALA A 126 1.28 8.92 -3.38
CA ALA A 126 2.30 7.88 -3.51
C ALA A 126 3.33 7.89 -2.37
N GLY A 127 3.56 9.04 -1.73
CA GLY A 127 4.55 9.20 -0.66
C GLY A 127 4.12 8.66 0.72
N LEU A 128 2.82 8.67 1.03
CA LEU A 128 2.30 8.14 2.30
C LEU A 128 2.14 6.60 2.29
N ALA A 129 2.01 6.00 1.11
CA ALA A 129 1.94 4.54 0.94
C ALA A 129 3.28 3.82 1.21
N ALA A 130 4.40 4.56 1.21
CA ALA A 130 5.75 4.02 1.40
C ALA A 130 6.18 3.91 2.88
N LEU A 131 5.39 4.42 3.84
CA LEU A 131 5.74 4.45 5.28
C LEU A 131 4.98 3.43 6.14
N LEU A 132 4.04 2.69 5.57
CA LEU A 132 3.17 1.75 6.31
C LEU A 132 3.60 0.28 6.16
N THR A 133 4.86 0.12 5.81
CA THR A 133 5.52 -1.14 5.49
C THR A 133 5.97 -1.86 6.76
N SER A 134 4.98 -2.23 7.58
CA SER A 134 5.09 -3.30 8.57
C SER A 134 3.81 -4.14 8.52
N CYS A 135 3.69 -4.96 7.47
CA CYS A 135 3.05 -6.25 7.66
C CYS A 135 4.18 -7.23 8.01
N LEU A 136 4.27 -7.56 9.31
CA LEU A 136 5.23 -8.43 10.02
C LEU A 136 6.52 -7.76 10.53
N VAL A 137 6.42 -7.00 11.63
CA VAL A 137 6.80 -7.45 12.99
C VAL A 137 5.71 -7.04 13.96
#